data_AF-A0A916ECG4-F1
#
_entry.id   AF-A0A916ECG4-F1
#
_cell.length_a   1.000
_cell.length_b   1.000
_cell.length_c   1.000
_cell.angle_alpha   90.00
_cell.angle_beta   90.00
_cell.angle_gamma   90.00
#
_symmetry.space_group_name_H-M   'P 1'
#
loop_
_entity.id
_entity.type
_entity.pdbx_description
1 polymer ?
#
loop_
_entity_poly.entity_id
_entity_poly.type
_entity_poly.pdbx_seq_one_letter_code
_entity_poly.pdbx_strand_id
1 'polypeptide(L)'
;MFLFLHNEKRLNGKLVATGSIVPELHYGPYLCDWWIFSKETAQDKHYPIPLRLGLEVMIQLNNNPFIIRIVRNVHSFLQPGYICEGRGQSSGISTSASAAITSVYQSIFGSKTKYAGLSYLGLDQPETAQKLLEGITFHPFIIELENITVFVSCLGKITISNTNKVGYNYAASLFHKYRRVQSVFYQHIDKNFFVITIYQNSQIVAEYKDISPNAVWNKTGVLMSILGDTLFVINHSITLNKINQARQELGSCQLPNQCMLTDWNNEIIMEYLYEFYNANSKGIDGKMRILSIIAENFTYKEIIEQLEVSPNSVSMA
;
A
#
# COMPACT_ATOMS: atom_id res chain seq x y z
N MET A 1 10.22 -9.35 10.36
CA MET A 1 11.60 -8.86 10.57
C MET A 1 11.65 -7.55 9.84
N PHE A 2 11.81 -6.41 10.51
CA PHE A 2 11.74 -5.11 9.83
C PHE A 2 12.83 -5.02 8.74
N LEU A 3 12.42 -4.80 7.49
CA LEU A 3 13.32 -4.73 6.35
C LEU A 3 13.91 -3.32 6.28
N PHE A 4 15.09 -3.17 6.84
CA PHE A 4 15.87 -1.94 6.77
C PHE A 4 17.20 -2.24 6.09
N LEU A 5 17.59 -1.37 5.15
CA LEU A 5 18.92 -1.46 4.54
C LEU A 5 19.98 -0.90 5.50
N HIS A 6 21.16 -1.51 5.50
CA HIS A 6 22.38 -1.00 6.14
C HIS A 6 23.46 -0.83 5.05
N ASN A 7 24.17 0.29 5.12
CA ASN A 7 25.27 0.65 4.24
C ASN A 7 26.50 -0.25 4.50
N GLU A 8 26.64 -1.36 3.76
CA GLU A 8 27.94 -2.03 3.55
C GLU A 8 28.04 -2.58 2.11
N LYS A 9 29.22 -2.41 1.51
CA LYS A 9 29.64 -2.77 0.13
C LYS A 9 28.50 -2.99 -0.86
N ARG A 10 28.10 -1.90 -1.53
CA ARG A 10 27.18 -1.90 -2.68
C ARG A 10 27.70 -2.81 -3.79
N LEU A 11 27.11 -4.00 -3.90
CA LEU A 11 27.11 -4.74 -5.16
C LEU A 11 25.90 -4.24 -5.97
N ASN A 12 26.14 -3.96 -7.26
CA ASN A 12 25.13 -3.44 -8.17
C ASN A 12 24.25 -4.60 -8.64
N GLY A 13 23.26 -4.98 -7.84
CA GLY A 13 22.17 -5.83 -8.31
C GLY A 13 21.54 -5.20 -9.56
N LYS A 14 21.44 -5.97 -10.64
CA LYS A 14 20.83 -5.55 -11.89
C LYS A 14 19.41 -6.06 -11.94
N LEU A 15 18.44 -5.14 -12.05
CA LEU A 15 17.05 -5.47 -12.24
C LEU A 15 16.86 -6.28 -13.53
N VAL A 16 16.27 -7.46 -13.42
CA VAL A 16 15.95 -8.36 -14.55
C VAL A 16 14.46 -8.26 -14.90
N ALA A 17 13.59 -8.31 -13.88
CA ALA A 17 12.14 -8.16 -14.04
C ALA A 17 11.58 -7.32 -12.89
N THR A 18 10.69 -6.38 -13.18
CA THR A 18 10.08 -5.50 -12.16
C THR A 18 9.09 -6.23 -11.27
N GLY A 19 8.36 -7.22 -11.81
CA GLY A 19 7.26 -7.86 -11.09
C GLY A 19 6.02 -6.97 -10.97
N SER A 20 5.08 -7.41 -10.13
CA SER A 20 3.75 -6.80 -9.97
C SER A 20 3.46 -6.36 -8.54
N ILE A 21 2.66 -5.29 -8.43
CA ILE A 21 2.06 -4.87 -7.16
C ILE A 21 0.73 -5.62 -7.02
N VAL A 22 0.62 -6.39 -5.95
CA VAL A 22 -0.60 -7.11 -5.59
C VAL A 22 -1.20 -6.44 -4.37
N PRO A 23 -2.42 -5.88 -4.44
CA PRO A 23 -3.01 -5.10 -3.35
C PRO A 23 -3.06 -5.84 -2.00
N GLU A 24 -3.46 -7.12 -2.03
CA GLU A 24 -3.51 -8.00 -0.86
C GLU A 24 -2.16 -8.12 -0.12
N LEU A 25 -1.05 -8.10 -0.87
CA LEU A 25 0.29 -8.27 -0.33
C LEU A 25 0.89 -6.92 0.12
N HIS A 26 0.80 -5.92 -0.75
CA HIS A 26 1.50 -4.65 -0.58
C HIS A 26 0.75 -3.65 0.31
N TYR A 27 -0.57 -3.77 0.44
CA TYR A 27 -1.39 -2.87 1.28
C TYR A 27 -2.20 -3.64 2.35
N GLY A 28 -2.02 -4.95 2.43
CA GLY A 28 -2.68 -5.81 3.42
C GLY A 28 -1.94 -5.93 4.75
N PRO A 29 -2.25 -6.96 5.56
CA PRO A 29 -1.74 -7.11 6.92
C PRO A 29 -0.21 -7.09 7.02
N TYR A 30 0.46 -7.75 6.09
CA TYR A 30 1.91 -7.97 6.09
C TYR A 30 2.67 -6.92 5.28
N LEU A 31 2.10 -5.72 5.07
CA LEU A 31 2.74 -4.71 4.22
C LEU A 31 4.18 -4.36 4.61
N CYS A 32 4.55 -4.47 5.89
CA CYS A 32 5.91 -4.18 6.33
C CYS A 32 6.97 -5.16 5.78
N ASP A 33 6.53 -6.34 5.32
CA ASP A 33 7.41 -7.33 4.69
C ASP A 33 7.48 -7.11 3.17
N TRP A 34 6.56 -6.33 2.58
CA TRP A 34 6.50 -6.03 1.14
C TRP A 34 7.01 -4.64 0.76
N TRP A 35 7.37 -3.82 1.74
CA TRP A 35 7.94 -2.48 1.53
C TRP A 35 9.21 -2.32 2.35
N ILE A 36 10.25 -1.78 1.71
CA ILE A 36 11.48 -1.36 2.38
C ILE A 36 11.30 0.09 2.80
N PHE A 37 11.38 0.37 4.09
CA PHE A 37 11.32 1.72 4.65
C PHE A 37 12.73 2.23 4.97
N SER A 38 12.98 3.53 4.82
CA SER A 38 14.27 4.12 5.20
C SER A 38 14.38 4.22 6.72
N LYS A 39 15.61 4.09 7.24
CA LYS A 39 15.97 4.41 8.64
C LYS A 39 16.39 5.86 8.82
N GLU A 40 16.72 6.56 7.74
CA GLU A 40 17.26 7.93 7.80
C GLU A 40 16.15 8.96 7.59
N THR A 41 16.29 10.11 8.25
CA THR A 41 15.30 11.19 8.26
C THR A 41 15.01 11.73 6.87
N ALA A 42 13.74 11.69 6.45
CA ALA A 42 12.98 12.57 5.56
C ALA A 42 13.55 13.04 4.18
N GLN A 43 14.82 12.83 3.84
CA GLN A 43 15.44 13.32 2.60
C GLN A 43 15.58 12.25 1.51
N ASP A 44 15.26 11.00 1.83
CA ASP A 44 15.48 9.86 0.94
C ASP A 44 14.29 9.71 -0.03
N LYS A 45 14.32 10.47 -1.13
CA LYS A 45 13.21 10.68 -2.08
C LYS A 45 12.53 9.42 -2.63
N HIS A 46 13.17 8.26 -2.56
CA HIS A 46 12.69 7.03 -3.19
C HIS A 46 12.04 6.04 -2.21
N TYR A 47 11.92 6.37 -0.92
CA TYR A 47 11.33 5.48 0.06
C TYR A 47 9.85 5.81 0.35
N PRO A 48 9.03 4.79 0.72
CA PRO A 48 9.38 3.37 0.76
C PRO A 48 9.45 2.72 -0.64
N ILE A 49 10.28 1.68 -0.78
CA ILE A 49 10.48 0.94 -2.03
C ILE A 49 9.72 -0.40 -1.98
N PRO A 50 8.85 -0.72 -2.95
CA PRO A 50 8.08 -1.96 -2.93
C PRO A 50 8.91 -3.17 -3.38
N LEU A 51 8.71 -4.29 -2.70
CA LEU A 51 9.21 -5.62 -3.08
C LEU A 51 8.18 -6.34 -3.95
N ARG A 52 8.08 -5.95 -5.22
CA ARG A 52 7.09 -6.50 -6.16
C ARG A 52 7.10 -8.03 -6.24
N LEU A 53 5.91 -8.63 -6.33
CA LEU A 53 5.77 -10.08 -6.54
C LEU A 53 6.27 -10.44 -7.95
N GLY A 54 7.20 -11.38 -8.04
CA GLY A 54 7.88 -11.72 -9.29
C GLY A 54 9.06 -10.79 -9.64
N LEU A 55 9.47 -9.90 -8.73
CA LEU A 55 10.69 -9.12 -8.88
C LEU A 55 11.89 -10.06 -9.04
N GLU A 56 12.70 -9.83 -10.08
CA GLU A 56 13.94 -10.56 -10.33
C GLU A 56 15.13 -9.61 -10.38
N VAL A 57 16.18 -9.96 -9.65
CA VAL A 57 17.44 -9.22 -9.59
C VAL A 57 18.60 -10.18 -9.80
N MET A 58 19.52 -9.82 -10.69
CA MET A 58 20.76 -10.54 -10.89
C MET A 58 21.89 -9.87 -10.12
N ILE A 59 22.61 -10.64 -9.32
CA ILE A 59 23.80 -10.19 -8.58
C ILE A 59 25.02 -11.02 -9.02
N GLN A 60 26.21 -10.46 -8.87
CA GLN A 60 27.47 -11.15 -9.15
C GLN A 60 28.19 -11.45 -7.84
N LEU A 61 28.38 -12.73 -7.53
CA LEU A 61 29.15 -13.18 -6.37
C LEU A 61 30.26 -14.13 -6.83
N ASN A 62 31.51 -13.85 -6.44
CA ASN A 62 32.70 -14.56 -6.93
C ASN A 62 32.72 -14.71 -8.46
N ASN A 63 32.40 -13.65 -9.20
CA ASN A 63 32.31 -13.65 -10.67
C ASN A 63 31.32 -14.68 -11.25
N ASN A 64 30.31 -15.05 -10.48
CA ASN A 64 29.22 -15.91 -10.93
C ASN A 64 27.88 -15.19 -10.80
N PRO A 65 26.99 -15.30 -11.80
CA PRO A 65 25.65 -14.74 -11.72
C PRO A 65 24.79 -15.56 -10.77
N PHE A 66 24.04 -14.85 -9.94
CA PHE A 66 22.96 -15.37 -9.12
C PHE A 66 21.70 -14.58 -9.45
N ILE A 67 20.59 -15.27 -9.67
CA ILE A 67 19.27 -14.66 -9.89
C ILE A 67 18.46 -14.84 -8.61
N ILE A 68 17.96 -13.73 -8.07
CA ILE A 68 17.07 -13.71 -6.92
C ILE A 68 15.69 -13.34 -7.40
N ARG A 69 14.69 -14.14 -7.03
CA ARG A 69 13.28 -13.94 -7.39
C ARG A 69 12.42 -13.85 -6.13
N ILE A 70 11.55 -12.84 -6.07
CA ILE A 70 10.56 -12.68 -5.00
C ILE A 70 9.28 -13.43 -5.38
N VAL A 71 8.83 -14.31 -4.50
CA VAL A 71 7.65 -15.16 -4.66
C VAL A 71 6.77 -15.10 -3.42
N ARG A 72 5.64 -15.80 -3.40
CA ARG A 72 4.88 -16.01 -2.15
C ARG A 72 5.60 -17.06 -1.28
N ASN A 73 5.59 -16.86 0.02
CA ASN A 73 6.11 -17.86 0.96
C ASN A 73 5.17 -19.10 1.00
N VAL A 74 5.75 -20.28 1.23
CA VAL A 74 5.00 -21.56 1.26
C VAL A 74 4.14 -21.69 2.52
N HIS A 75 4.64 -21.25 3.68
CA HIS A 75 3.97 -21.44 4.97
C HIS A 75 3.17 -20.19 5.41
N SER A 76 3.58 -19.02 4.94
CA SER A 76 2.94 -17.73 5.23
C SER A 76 2.64 -16.98 3.94
N PHE A 77 1.64 -17.40 3.17
CA PHE A 77 1.39 -16.94 1.79
C PHE A 77 1.21 -15.43 1.60
N LEU A 78 0.91 -14.67 2.67
CA LEU A 78 0.86 -13.20 2.64
C LEU A 78 2.21 -12.54 2.86
N GLN A 79 3.27 -13.30 3.13
CA GLN A 79 4.64 -12.82 3.29
C GLN A 79 5.49 -13.17 2.07
N PRO A 80 6.57 -12.42 1.78
CA PRO A 80 7.47 -12.74 0.70
C PRO A 80 8.24 -14.03 0.98
N GLY A 81 8.42 -14.81 -0.08
CA GLY A 81 9.42 -15.87 -0.19
C GLY A 81 10.51 -15.44 -1.17
N TYR A 82 11.69 -16.02 -1.03
CA TYR A 82 12.84 -15.69 -1.87
C TYR A 82 13.44 -16.97 -2.43
N ILE A 83 13.62 -17.01 -3.75
CA ILE A 83 14.36 -18.05 -4.44
C ILE A 83 15.66 -17.43 -4.93
N CYS A 84 16.78 -18.13 -4.73
CA CYS A 84 18.05 -17.80 -5.35
C CYS A 84 18.46 -18.97 -6.25
N GLU A 85 18.95 -18.67 -7.44
CA GLU A 85 19.42 -19.63 -8.43
C GLU A 85 20.80 -19.22 -8.94
N GLY A 86 21.73 -20.18 -9.03
CA GLY A 86 23.10 -19.94 -9.51
C GLY A 86 23.79 -21.25 -9.86
N ARG A 87 24.53 -21.31 -10.98
CA ARG A 87 25.21 -22.53 -11.48
C ARG A 87 24.37 -23.82 -11.44
N GLY A 88 23.07 -23.72 -11.75
CA GLY A 88 22.15 -24.87 -11.73
C GLY A 88 21.71 -25.35 -10.34
N GLN A 89 22.11 -24.65 -9.27
CA GLN A 89 21.62 -24.86 -7.90
C GLN A 89 20.50 -23.88 -7.59
N SER A 90 19.56 -24.29 -6.73
CA SER A 90 18.44 -23.46 -6.25
C SER A 90 18.32 -23.57 -4.74
N SER A 91 17.96 -22.48 -4.06
CA SER A 91 17.67 -22.51 -2.63
C SER A 91 16.33 -23.17 -2.29
N GLY A 92 15.46 -23.39 -3.28
CA GLY A 92 14.03 -23.48 -3.02
C GLY A 92 13.49 -22.16 -2.44
N ILE A 93 12.26 -22.19 -1.90
CA ILE A 93 11.65 -21.01 -1.30
C ILE A 93 12.18 -20.81 0.12
N SER A 94 12.81 -19.67 0.35
CA SER A 94 13.34 -19.25 1.64
C SER A 94 12.54 -18.09 2.23
N THR A 95 12.57 -17.94 3.56
CA THR A 95 11.91 -16.84 4.30
C THR A 95 12.67 -15.52 4.23
N SER A 96 13.90 -15.50 3.70
CA SER A 96 14.67 -14.27 3.51
C SER A 96 15.62 -14.37 2.33
N ALA A 97 15.89 -13.22 1.67
CA ALA A 97 16.90 -13.10 0.62
C ALA A 97 18.29 -13.56 1.12
N SER A 98 18.65 -13.20 2.36
CA SER A 98 19.92 -13.60 2.99
C SER A 98 20.08 -15.11 3.03
N ALA A 99 19.05 -15.83 3.49
CA ALA A 99 19.09 -17.27 3.58
C ALA A 99 19.09 -17.93 2.19
N ALA A 100 18.32 -17.39 1.23
CA ALA A 100 18.32 -17.89 -0.16
C ALA A 100 19.72 -17.79 -0.78
N ILE A 101 20.33 -16.60 -0.76
CA ILE A 101 21.66 -16.35 -1.34
C ILE A 101 22.72 -17.18 -0.62
N THR A 102 22.71 -17.18 0.71
CA THR A 102 23.69 -17.91 1.52
C THR A 102 23.61 -19.41 1.22
N SER A 103 22.41 -19.99 1.14
CA SER A 103 22.24 -21.42 0.86
C SER A 103 22.85 -21.81 -0.48
N VAL A 104 22.54 -21.09 -1.56
CA VAL A 104 23.06 -21.40 -2.90
C VAL A 104 24.56 -21.16 -2.97
N TYR A 105 25.06 -20.05 -2.41
CA TYR A 105 26.48 -19.74 -2.43
C TYR A 105 27.31 -20.82 -1.71
N GLN A 106 26.88 -21.23 -0.52
CA GLN A 106 27.56 -22.28 0.25
C GLN A 106 27.52 -23.62 -0.49
N SER A 107 26.40 -23.96 -1.13
CA SER A 107 26.28 -25.18 -1.94
C SER A 107 27.22 -25.19 -3.14
N ILE A 108 27.46 -24.04 -3.78
CA ILE A 108 28.32 -23.94 -4.97
C ILE A 108 29.80 -23.95 -4.60
N PHE A 109 30.19 -23.22 -3.55
CA PHE A 109 31.60 -22.96 -3.23
C PHE A 109 32.12 -23.72 -2.01
N GLY A 110 31.28 -24.48 -1.31
CA GLY A 110 31.66 -25.21 -0.09
C GLY A 110 32.14 -24.31 1.05
N SER A 111 31.73 -23.03 1.06
CA SER A 111 32.17 -22.04 2.05
C SER A 111 31.20 -21.92 3.22
N LYS A 112 31.59 -21.17 4.26
CA LYS A 112 30.71 -20.76 5.38
C LYS A 112 30.26 -19.29 5.28
N THR A 113 30.48 -18.65 4.13
CA THR A 113 30.15 -17.23 3.91
C THR A 113 28.66 -17.00 4.08
N LYS A 114 28.28 -15.88 4.71
CA LYS A 114 26.89 -15.44 4.84
C LYS A 114 26.71 -14.09 4.16
N TYR A 115 25.59 -13.91 3.50
CA TYR A 115 25.25 -12.68 2.78
C TYR A 115 24.03 -11.98 3.40
N ALA A 116 24.13 -10.66 3.57
CA ALA A 116 23.03 -9.80 3.99
C ALA A 116 22.14 -9.45 2.79
N GLY A 117 21.27 -10.38 2.39
CA GLY A 117 20.69 -10.46 1.05
C GLY A 117 20.09 -9.18 0.48
N LEU A 118 19.27 -8.44 1.24
CA LEU A 118 18.64 -7.22 0.72
C LEU A 118 19.64 -6.13 0.32
N SER A 119 20.76 -5.98 1.05
CA SER A 119 21.80 -5.00 0.71
C SER A 119 22.50 -5.30 -0.62
N TYR A 120 22.43 -6.55 -1.11
CA TYR A 120 23.03 -6.96 -2.38
C TYR A 120 22.08 -6.78 -3.57
N LEU A 121 20.80 -6.52 -3.35
CA LEU A 121 19.81 -6.45 -4.42
C LEU A 121 19.85 -5.11 -5.19
N GLY A 122 20.53 -4.08 -4.67
CA GLY A 122 20.64 -2.78 -5.35
C GLY A 122 19.29 -2.08 -5.58
N LEU A 123 18.31 -2.32 -4.70
CA LEU A 123 16.96 -1.76 -4.82
C LEU A 123 16.93 -0.26 -4.54
N ASP A 124 17.88 0.23 -3.73
CA ASP A 124 18.06 1.64 -3.38
C ASP A 124 18.73 2.47 -4.50
N GLN A 125 19.19 1.83 -5.58
CA GLN A 125 19.78 2.55 -6.70
C GLN A 125 18.70 3.39 -7.40
N PRO A 126 18.92 4.69 -7.68
CA PRO A 126 17.88 5.59 -8.15
C PRO A 126 17.09 5.07 -9.37
N GLU A 127 17.79 4.52 -10.36
CA GLU A 127 17.17 3.96 -11.57
C GLU A 127 16.29 2.73 -11.28
N THR A 128 16.75 1.86 -10.37
CA THR A 128 15.99 0.68 -9.95
C THR A 128 14.79 1.09 -9.11
N ALA A 129 15.01 1.96 -8.12
CA ALA A 129 13.96 2.45 -7.24
C ALA A 129 12.86 3.15 -8.04
N GLN A 130 13.22 4.03 -8.99
CA GLN A 130 12.26 4.70 -9.86
C GLN A 130 11.39 3.70 -10.63
N LYS A 131 12.00 2.67 -11.25
CA LYS A 131 11.25 1.61 -11.95
C LYS A 131 10.33 0.82 -11.03
N LEU A 132 10.75 0.56 -9.78
CA LEU A 132 9.92 -0.14 -8.80
C LEU A 132 8.78 0.73 -8.28
N LEU A 133 8.88 2.06 -8.39
CA LEU A 133 7.84 3.01 -8.00
C LEU A 133 6.88 3.36 -9.15
N GLU A 134 7.16 2.95 -10.39
CA GLU A 134 6.28 3.20 -11.54
C GLU A 134 4.87 2.62 -11.33
N GLY A 135 3.84 3.45 -11.44
CA GLY A 135 2.44 3.04 -11.25
C GLY A 135 2.00 2.88 -9.79
N ILE A 136 2.83 3.27 -8.81
CA ILE A 136 2.41 3.37 -7.41
C ILE A 136 1.61 4.65 -7.20
N THR A 137 0.34 4.49 -6.80
CA THR A 137 -0.57 5.62 -6.51
C THR A 137 -0.54 6.06 -5.05
N PHE A 138 -0.20 5.15 -4.14
CA PHE A 138 -0.13 5.42 -2.71
C PHE A 138 1.15 4.85 -2.10
N HIS A 139 1.86 5.67 -1.33
CA HIS A 139 3.05 5.27 -0.61
C HIS A 139 2.69 5.02 0.87
N PRO A 140 2.81 3.79 1.37
CA PRO A 140 2.63 3.51 2.79
C PRO A 140 3.60 4.32 3.65
N PHE A 141 3.24 4.55 4.90
CA PHE A 141 4.11 5.27 5.82
C PHE A 141 4.02 4.69 7.22
N ILE A 142 5.05 4.99 8.00
CA ILE A 142 5.20 4.52 9.37
C ILE A 142 4.81 5.64 10.33
N ILE A 143 4.11 5.27 11.38
CA ILE A 143 3.94 6.08 12.58
C ILE A 143 4.56 5.32 13.76
N GLU A 144 5.55 5.94 14.38
CA GLU A 144 6.15 5.45 15.61
C GLU A 144 5.38 6.03 16.80
N LEU A 145 4.68 5.16 17.52
CA LEU A 145 4.20 5.40 18.87
C LEU A 145 5.26 4.90 19.85
N GLU A 146 5.17 5.26 21.13
CA GLU A 146 6.22 5.00 22.14
C GLU A 146 6.86 3.60 22.07
N ASN A 147 6.04 2.55 22.01
CA ASN A 147 6.52 1.16 21.97
C ASN A 147 5.92 0.36 20.81
N ILE A 148 5.29 1.03 19.84
CA ILE A 148 4.53 0.39 18.77
C ILE A 148 4.77 1.13 17.47
N THR A 149 5.13 0.37 16.45
CA THR A 149 5.21 0.85 15.07
C THR A 149 3.93 0.49 14.35
N VAL A 150 3.23 1.49 13.80
CA VAL A 150 2.02 1.32 13.00
C VAL A 150 2.34 1.63 11.54
N PHE A 151 1.95 0.72 10.65
CA PHE A 151 2.14 0.79 9.21
C PHE A 151 0.83 1.17 8.54
N VAL A 152 0.72 2.38 8.02
CA VAL A 152 -0.50 2.86 7.37
C VAL A 152 -0.47 2.49 5.89
N SER A 153 -1.46 1.71 5.44
CA SER A 153 -1.54 1.23 4.06
C SER A 153 -2.66 1.85 3.24
N CYS A 154 -3.65 2.47 3.87
CA CYS A 154 -4.68 3.25 3.19
C CYS A 154 -5.20 4.37 4.09
N LEU A 155 -5.40 5.56 3.54
CA LEU A 155 -6.00 6.71 4.25
C LEU A 155 -7.54 6.67 4.28
N GLY A 156 -8.13 5.67 3.63
CA GLY A 156 -9.57 5.61 3.37
C GLY A 156 -10.01 6.56 2.26
N LYS A 157 -11.31 6.60 1.97
CA LYS A 157 -11.86 7.53 0.99
C LYS A 157 -11.75 8.96 1.51
N ILE A 158 -11.01 9.78 0.78
CA ILE A 158 -10.85 11.21 1.07
C ILE A 158 -11.87 11.97 0.24
N THR A 159 -12.76 12.71 0.90
CA THR A 159 -13.69 13.62 0.22
C THR A 159 -13.31 15.07 0.49
N ILE A 160 -13.66 15.95 -0.44
CA ILE A 160 -13.40 17.40 -0.34
C ILE A 160 -14.18 18.00 0.84
N SER A 161 -15.37 17.47 1.12
CA SER A 161 -16.29 17.96 2.15
C SER A 161 -16.03 17.40 3.56
N ASN A 162 -15.34 16.27 3.71
CA ASN A 162 -15.07 15.69 5.03
C ASN A 162 -13.93 16.42 5.73
N THR A 163 -14.27 17.03 6.87
CA THR A 163 -13.33 17.66 7.81
C THR A 163 -12.39 16.63 8.41
N ASN A 164 -11.06 16.82 8.28
CA ASN A 164 -9.93 16.16 8.98
C ASN A 164 -10.13 14.77 9.62
N LYS A 165 -10.96 13.93 9.00
CA LYS A 165 -11.37 12.63 9.52
C LYS A 165 -11.01 11.61 8.49
N VAL A 166 -10.48 10.52 9.00
CA VAL A 166 -10.22 9.32 8.22
C VAL A 166 -11.54 8.76 7.71
N GLY A 167 -11.62 8.53 6.40
CA GLY A 167 -12.81 7.98 5.75
C GLY A 167 -12.94 6.46 5.93
N TYR A 168 -14.04 5.91 5.43
CA TYR A 168 -14.18 4.46 5.29
C TYR A 168 -13.08 3.90 4.38
N ASN A 169 -12.73 2.62 4.54
CA ASN A 169 -11.62 1.92 3.89
C ASN A 169 -10.22 2.30 4.38
N TYR A 170 -10.09 3.05 5.46
CA TYR A 170 -8.80 3.20 6.13
C TYR A 170 -8.24 1.84 6.53
N ALA A 171 -6.93 1.67 6.41
CA ALA A 171 -6.25 0.46 6.81
C ALA A 171 -4.84 0.73 7.34
N ALA A 172 -4.49 0.00 8.39
CA ALA A 172 -3.15 -0.05 8.96
C ALA A 172 -2.86 -1.41 9.57
N SER A 173 -1.59 -1.69 9.82
CA SER A 173 -1.19 -2.87 10.58
C SER A 173 -0.13 -2.56 11.63
N LEU A 174 -0.08 -3.39 12.67
CA LEU A 174 0.95 -3.34 13.69
C LEU A 174 1.29 -4.75 14.20
N PHE A 175 2.46 -4.87 14.80
CA PHE A 175 2.98 -6.14 15.31
C PHE A 175 2.93 -6.16 16.83
N HIS A 176 2.21 -7.14 17.38
CA HIS A 176 2.17 -7.33 18.83
C HIS A 176 1.93 -8.79 19.19
N LYS A 177 2.22 -9.16 20.44
CA LYS A 177 1.94 -10.52 20.92
C LYS A 177 0.45 -10.67 21.19
N TYR A 178 -0.19 -11.65 20.56
CA TYR A 178 -1.53 -12.11 20.89
C TYR A 178 -1.45 -13.53 21.41
N ARG A 179 -1.98 -13.78 22.61
CA ARG A 179 -1.88 -15.10 23.30
C ARG A 179 -0.44 -15.65 23.32
N ARG A 180 0.53 -14.78 23.63
CA ARG A 180 1.99 -15.06 23.70
C ARG A 180 2.68 -15.36 22.36
N VAL A 181 1.97 -15.31 21.23
CA VAL A 181 2.53 -15.52 19.89
C VAL A 181 2.62 -14.20 19.16
N GLN A 182 3.75 -13.95 18.48
CA GLN A 182 3.91 -12.76 17.65
C GLN A 182 2.86 -12.76 16.54
N SER A 183 2.03 -11.73 16.49
CA SER A 183 0.88 -11.64 15.59
C SER A 183 0.84 -10.30 14.88
N VAL A 184 0.14 -10.27 13.75
CA VAL A 184 -0.15 -9.03 13.02
C VAL A 184 -1.57 -8.62 13.33
N PHE A 185 -1.75 -7.40 13.81
CA PHE A 185 -3.04 -6.77 13.99
C PHE A 185 -3.29 -5.90 12.76
N TYR A 186 -4.21 -6.33 11.91
CA TYR A 186 -4.68 -5.53 10.78
C TYR A 186 -5.94 -4.81 11.20
N GLN A 187 -5.87 -3.48 11.24
CA GLN A 187 -6.95 -2.62 11.68
C GLN A 187 -7.46 -1.82 10.49
N HIS A 188 -8.78 -1.83 10.27
CA HIS A 188 -9.39 -1.12 9.16
C HIS A 188 -10.77 -0.59 9.51
N ILE A 189 -11.25 0.36 8.72
CA ILE A 189 -12.60 0.94 8.85
C ILE A 189 -13.47 0.39 7.73
N ASP A 190 -14.45 -0.44 8.10
CA ASP A 190 -15.49 -0.93 7.20
C ASP A 190 -16.78 -0.14 7.46
N LYS A 191 -17.06 0.83 6.59
CA LYS A 191 -18.18 1.78 6.70
C LYS A 191 -18.14 2.53 8.04
N ASN A 192 -19.00 2.13 8.99
CA ASN A 192 -19.15 2.75 10.31
C ASN A 192 -18.52 1.90 11.43
N PHE A 193 -17.78 0.85 11.07
CA PHE A 193 -17.21 -0.07 12.03
C PHE A 193 -15.69 -0.08 11.96
N PHE A 194 -15.08 -0.11 13.13
CA PHE A 194 -13.67 -0.40 13.33
C PHE A 194 -13.53 -1.91 13.46
N VAL A 195 -12.65 -2.48 12.63
CA VAL A 195 -12.40 -3.91 12.56
C VAL A 195 -10.93 -4.16 12.86
N ILE A 196 -10.65 -5.14 13.71
CA ILE A 196 -9.30 -5.65 13.97
C ILE A 196 -9.29 -7.14 13.63
N THR A 197 -8.51 -7.51 12.63
CA THR A 197 -8.27 -8.89 12.23
C THR A 197 -6.84 -9.27 12.64
N ILE A 198 -6.70 -10.34 13.42
CA ILE A 198 -5.42 -10.80 13.94
C ILE A 198 -4.93 -11.98 13.10
N TYR A 199 -3.70 -11.88 12.61
CA TYR A 199 -3.06 -12.91 11.79
C TYR A 199 -1.88 -13.56 12.49
N GLN A 200 -1.77 -14.88 12.34
CA GLN A 200 -0.61 -15.70 12.67
C GLN A 200 -0.30 -16.60 11.47
N ASN A 201 0.95 -16.60 10.99
CA ASN A 201 1.36 -17.35 9.79
C ASN A 201 0.42 -17.15 8.59
N SER A 202 0.02 -15.90 8.32
CA SER A 202 -0.94 -15.53 7.28
C SER A 202 -2.36 -16.09 7.43
N GLN A 203 -2.70 -16.68 8.57
CA GLN A 203 -4.05 -17.17 8.88
C GLN A 203 -4.74 -16.27 9.89
N ILE A 204 -6.03 -16.02 9.70
CA ILE A 204 -6.86 -15.27 10.65
C ILE A 204 -7.08 -16.14 11.88
N VAL A 205 -6.72 -15.63 13.05
CA VAL A 205 -6.90 -16.33 14.34
C VAL A 205 -7.98 -15.69 15.22
N ALA A 206 -8.29 -14.42 14.98
CA ALA A 206 -9.37 -13.71 15.64
C ALA A 206 -9.78 -12.49 14.80
N GLU A 207 -11.05 -12.11 14.92
CA GLU A 207 -11.57 -10.88 14.35
C GLU A 207 -12.50 -10.22 15.36
N TYR A 208 -12.36 -8.90 15.48
CA TYR A 208 -13.16 -8.08 16.38
C TYR A 208 -13.74 -6.89 15.61
N LYS A 209 -15.00 -6.57 15.89
CA LYS A 209 -15.72 -5.48 15.25
C LYS A 209 -16.45 -4.65 16.30
N ASP A 210 -16.38 -3.32 16.16
CA ASP A 210 -17.12 -2.37 17.00
C ASP A 210 -17.33 -1.04 16.26
N ILE A 211 -18.21 -0.18 16.78
CA ILE A 211 -18.43 1.18 16.27
C ILE A 211 -17.40 2.19 16.82
N SER A 212 -16.64 1.82 17.85
CA SER A 212 -15.63 2.66 18.48
C SER A 212 -14.24 2.03 18.42
N PRO A 213 -13.18 2.79 18.08
CA PRO A 213 -11.81 2.28 18.04
C PRO A 213 -11.35 1.80 19.44
N ASN A 214 -11.79 2.48 20.51
CA ASN A 214 -11.48 2.09 21.88
C ASN A 214 -12.18 0.77 22.26
N ALA A 215 -13.45 0.62 21.86
CA ALA A 215 -14.22 -0.57 22.19
C ALA A 215 -13.71 -1.81 21.43
N VAL A 216 -13.33 -1.68 20.15
CA VAL A 216 -12.75 -2.79 19.39
C VAL A 216 -11.39 -3.21 19.97
N TRP A 217 -10.53 -2.26 20.36
CA TRP A 217 -9.25 -2.59 21.00
C TRP A 217 -9.42 -3.23 22.36
N ASN A 218 -10.37 -2.76 23.19
CA ASN A 218 -10.69 -3.40 24.46
C ASN A 218 -11.13 -4.87 24.29
N LYS A 219 -11.88 -5.18 23.24
CA LYS A 219 -12.28 -6.58 22.92
C LYS A 219 -11.09 -7.49 22.62
N THR A 220 -9.96 -6.96 22.15
CA THR A 220 -8.76 -7.76 21.88
C THR A 220 -8.08 -8.26 23.16
N GLY A 221 -8.28 -7.57 24.29
CA GLY A 221 -7.60 -7.85 25.56
C GLY A 221 -6.10 -7.56 25.57
N VAL A 222 -5.56 -6.89 24.55
CA VAL A 222 -4.17 -6.46 24.46
C VAL A 222 -4.08 -4.94 24.33
N LEU A 223 -2.92 -4.37 24.69
CA LEU A 223 -2.65 -2.93 24.54
C LEU A 223 -3.71 -2.00 25.17
N MET A 224 -4.44 -2.48 26.18
CA MET A 224 -5.56 -1.77 26.80
C MET A 224 -5.17 -0.47 27.51
N SER A 225 -3.87 -0.24 27.73
CA SER A 225 -3.34 1.01 28.28
C SER A 225 -3.28 2.15 27.27
N ILE A 226 -3.36 1.85 25.96
CA ILE A 226 -3.30 2.83 24.88
C ILE A 226 -4.71 3.01 24.33
N LEU A 227 -5.11 4.26 24.10
CA LEU A 227 -6.39 4.55 23.47
C LEU A 227 -6.43 3.97 22.06
N GLY A 228 -7.56 3.37 21.70
CA GLY A 228 -7.76 2.75 20.40
C GLY A 228 -7.66 3.74 19.25
N ASP A 229 -8.09 4.99 19.42
CA ASP A 229 -7.90 6.05 18.41
C ASP A 229 -6.42 6.35 18.12
N THR A 230 -5.58 6.25 19.16
CA THR A 230 -4.12 6.39 19.08
C THR A 230 -3.51 5.18 18.38
N LEU A 231 -3.96 3.95 18.70
CA LEU A 231 -3.52 2.73 18.01
C LEU A 231 -3.92 2.71 16.54
N PHE A 232 -5.13 3.18 16.23
CA PHE A 232 -5.62 3.38 14.87
C PHE A 232 -4.89 4.51 14.13
N VAL A 233 -4.10 5.35 14.82
CA VAL A 233 -3.35 6.50 14.28
C VAL A 233 -4.18 7.44 13.40
N ILE A 234 -5.51 7.44 13.56
CA ILE A 234 -6.45 8.20 12.74
C ILE A 234 -6.42 9.71 13.05
N ASN A 235 -6.04 10.07 14.28
CA ASN A 235 -5.90 11.44 14.74
C ASN A 235 -4.43 11.90 14.79
N HIS A 236 -3.49 11.05 14.32
CA HIS A 236 -2.07 11.36 14.37
C HIS A 236 -1.72 12.47 13.36
N SER A 237 -0.86 13.42 13.74
CA SER A 237 -0.51 14.59 12.93
C SER A 237 0.02 14.22 11.54
N ILE A 238 0.86 13.18 11.44
CA ILE A 238 1.37 12.68 10.16
C ILE A 238 0.23 12.17 9.26
N THR A 239 -0.71 11.40 9.82
CA THR A 239 -1.89 10.89 9.08
C THR A 239 -2.74 12.05 8.57
N LEU A 240 -3.04 13.02 9.44
CA LEU A 240 -3.86 14.18 9.10
C LEU A 240 -3.17 15.07 8.04
N ASN A 241 -1.86 15.24 8.14
CA ASN A 241 -1.08 15.97 7.13
C ASN A 241 -1.11 15.27 5.77
N LYS A 242 -0.97 13.94 5.74
CA LYS A 242 -1.08 13.15 4.50
C LYS A 242 -2.47 13.22 3.88
N ILE A 243 -3.53 13.20 4.70
CA ILE A 243 -4.91 13.40 4.24
C ILE A 243 -5.07 14.81 3.66
N ASN A 244 -4.55 15.83 4.33
CA ASN A 244 -4.64 17.21 3.85
C ASN A 244 -3.86 17.41 2.55
N GLN A 245 -2.69 16.79 2.41
CA GLN A 245 -1.91 16.81 1.17
C GLN A 245 -2.70 16.14 0.03
N ALA A 246 -3.20 14.93 0.23
CA ALA A 246 -4.01 14.23 -0.77
C ALA A 246 -5.28 15.02 -1.14
N ARG A 247 -5.89 15.71 -0.17
CA ARG A 247 -7.02 16.61 -0.44
C ARG A 247 -6.62 17.84 -1.26
N GLN A 248 -5.46 18.43 -0.98
CA GLN A 248 -4.95 19.55 -1.78
C GLN A 248 -4.67 19.10 -3.21
N GLU A 249 -4.09 17.91 -3.40
CA GLU A 249 -3.89 17.31 -4.73
C GLU A 249 -5.24 17.14 -5.45
N LEU A 250 -6.24 16.57 -4.77
CA LEU A 250 -7.61 16.42 -5.29
C LEU A 250 -8.29 17.77 -5.61
N GLY A 251 -8.11 18.78 -4.75
CA GLY A 251 -8.68 20.12 -4.90
C GLY A 251 -7.92 21.02 -5.89
N SER A 252 -6.66 20.68 -6.18
CA SER A 252 -5.79 21.38 -7.14
C SER A 252 -6.00 20.93 -8.58
N CYS A 253 -6.77 19.86 -8.80
CA CYS A 253 -7.32 19.55 -10.11
C CYS A 253 -8.15 20.74 -10.58
N GLN A 254 -7.54 21.61 -11.39
CA GLN A 254 -8.25 22.61 -12.15
C GLN A 254 -9.21 21.84 -13.05
N LEU A 255 -10.50 21.88 -12.72
CA LEU A 255 -11.51 21.54 -13.71
C LEU A 255 -11.21 22.43 -14.90
N PRO A 256 -10.98 21.86 -16.10
CA PRO A 256 -10.90 22.69 -17.27
C PRO A 256 -12.22 23.46 -17.37
N ASN A 257 -12.15 24.75 -17.75
CA ASN A 257 -13.33 25.60 -17.88
C ASN A 257 -14.39 24.98 -18.84
N GLN A 258 -13.99 24.00 -19.65
CA GLN A 258 -14.84 23.08 -20.42
C GLN A 258 -14.30 21.65 -20.25
N CYS A 259 -15.15 20.71 -19.83
CA CYS A 259 -14.83 19.28 -19.79
C CYS A 259 -14.77 18.73 -21.22
N MET A 260 -13.61 18.22 -21.64
CA MET A 260 -13.40 17.60 -22.95
C MET A 260 -13.66 16.08 -22.85
N LEU A 261 -13.96 15.42 -23.98
CA LEU A 261 -14.21 13.96 -24.03
C LEU A 261 -13.06 13.15 -23.40
N THR A 262 -11.83 13.66 -23.48
CA THR A 262 -10.63 13.04 -22.90
C THR A 262 -10.61 13.06 -21.37
N ASP A 263 -11.30 14.01 -20.75
CA ASP A 263 -11.32 14.18 -19.30
C ASP A 263 -12.23 13.17 -18.59
N TRP A 264 -13.15 12.53 -19.34
CA TRP A 264 -14.02 11.47 -18.82
C TRP A 264 -13.26 10.20 -18.45
N ASN A 265 -12.15 9.92 -19.13
CA ASN A 265 -11.27 8.80 -18.79
C ASN A 265 -10.31 9.14 -17.64
N ASN A 266 -10.36 10.37 -17.11
CA ASN A 266 -9.57 10.76 -15.96
C ASN A 266 -10.36 10.51 -14.68
N GLU A 267 -10.03 9.41 -14.00
CA GLU A 267 -10.67 8.95 -12.77
C GLU A 267 -10.71 10.05 -11.68
N ILE A 268 -9.68 10.90 -11.61
CA ILE A 268 -9.59 11.99 -10.64
C ILE A 268 -10.60 13.10 -10.98
N ILE A 269 -10.73 13.47 -12.26
CA ILE A 269 -11.70 14.48 -12.70
C ILE A 269 -13.13 13.96 -12.47
N MET A 270 -13.39 12.69 -12.78
CA MET A 270 -14.71 12.10 -12.60
C MET A 270 -15.09 11.95 -11.12
N GLU A 271 -14.17 11.54 -10.25
CA GLU A 271 -14.42 11.47 -8.82
C GLU A 271 -14.65 12.88 -8.24
N TYR A 272 -13.90 13.89 -8.70
CA TYR A 272 -14.12 15.28 -8.32
C TYR A 272 -15.51 15.79 -8.75
N LEU A 273 -15.91 15.55 -10.01
CA LEU A 273 -17.23 15.93 -10.53
C LEU A 273 -18.36 15.22 -9.79
N TYR A 274 -18.20 13.94 -9.48
CA TYR A 274 -19.16 13.15 -8.73
C TYR A 274 -19.34 13.66 -7.29
N GLU A 275 -18.24 13.97 -6.60
CA GLU A 275 -18.29 14.55 -5.25
C GLU A 275 -18.86 15.97 -5.27
N PHE A 276 -18.54 16.80 -6.27
CA PHE A 276 -19.11 18.13 -6.45
C PHE A 276 -20.63 18.07 -6.72
N TYR A 277 -21.06 17.12 -7.55
CA TYR A 277 -22.46 16.83 -7.81
C TYR A 277 -23.20 16.40 -6.54
N ASN A 278 -22.58 15.57 -5.70
CA ASN A 278 -23.17 15.10 -4.45
C ASN A 278 -23.18 16.16 -3.33
N ALA A 279 -22.18 17.03 -3.29
CA ALA A 279 -22.06 18.09 -2.29
C ALA A 279 -22.98 19.30 -2.56
N ASN A 280 -23.60 19.39 -3.74
CA ASN A 280 -24.39 20.55 -4.13
C ASN A 280 -25.70 20.64 -3.32
N SER A 281 -25.75 21.61 -2.41
CA SER A 281 -26.88 21.89 -1.50
C SER A 281 -28.12 22.48 -2.18
N LYS A 282 -28.07 22.76 -3.49
CA LYS A 282 -29.19 23.35 -4.25
C LYS A 282 -30.24 22.34 -4.71
N GLY A 283 -30.17 21.07 -4.28
CA GLY A 283 -31.15 20.04 -4.64
C GLY A 283 -31.13 19.67 -6.13
N ILE A 284 -32.22 19.09 -6.62
CA ILE A 284 -32.36 18.52 -7.97
C ILE A 284 -31.99 19.54 -9.06
N ASP A 285 -32.29 20.84 -8.87
CA ASP A 285 -32.01 21.90 -9.85
C ASP A 285 -30.50 22.17 -10.03
N GLY A 286 -29.71 22.07 -8.96
CA GLY A 286 -28.25 22.21 -9.04
C GLY A 286 -27.60 21.03 -9.76
N LYS A 287 -28.16 19.83 -9.54
CA LYS A 287 -27.77 18.59 -10.20
C LYS A 287 -28.16 18.59 -11.69
N MET A 288 -29.36 19.06 -12.01
CA MET A 288 -29.81 19.26 -13.40
C MET A 288 -28.96 20.28 -14.14
N ARG A 289 -28.53 21.37 -13.49
CA ARG A 289 -27.67 22.39 -14.11
C ARG A 289 -26.25 21.88 -14.39
N ILE A 290 -25.69 21.02 -13.54
CA ILE A 290 -24.40 20.37 -13.79
C ILE A 290 -24.54 19.39 -14.97
N LEU A 291 -25.59 18.55 -14.95
CA LEU A 291 -25.88 17.61 -16.02
C LEU A 291 -26.23 18.31 -17.35
N SER A 292 -26.87 19.49 -17.32
CA SER A 292 -27.19 20.26 -18.52
C SER A 292 -25.96 20.88 -19.17
N ILE A 293 -25.00 21.38 -18.37
CA ILE A 293 -23.70 21.88 -18.87
C ILE A 293 -22.89 20.73 -19.50
N ILE A 294 -23.00 19.52 -18.95
CA ILE A 294 -22.41 18.33 -19.55
C ILE A 294 -23.17 17.99 -20.86
N ALA A 295 -24.50 17.98 -20.86
CA ALA A 295 -25.33 17.68 -22.02
C ALA A 295 -25.27 18.72 -23.16
N GLU A 296 -24.82 19.95 -22.90
CA GLU A 296 -24.53 20.94 -23.96
C GLU A 296 -23.34 20.52 -24.85
N ASN A 297 -22.45 19.66 -24.34
CA ASN A 297 -21.24 19.22 -25.04
C ASN A 297 -21.29 17.77 -25.53
N PHE A 298 -22.31 16.99 -25.12
CA PHE A 298 -22.43 15.57 -25.42
C PHE A 298 -23.86 15.19 -25.80
N THR A 299 -24.00 14.26 -26.74
CA THR A 299 -25.31 13.72 -27.08
C THR A 299 -25.85 12.84 -25.96
N TYR A 300 -27.18 12.79 -25.82
CA TYR A 300 -27.87 11.97 -24.83
C TYR A 300 -27.44 10.49 -24.82
N LYS A 301 -27.08 9.97 -26.00
CA LYS A 301 -26.57 8.60 -26.18
C LYS A 301 -25.20 8.39 -25.53
N GLU A 302 -24.28 9.34 -25.69
CA GLU A 302 -22.93 9.28 -25.12
C GLU A 302 -22.97 9.33 -23.58
N ILE A 303 -23.89 10.11 -23.01
CA ILE A 303 -24.06 10.23 -21.56
C ILE A 303 -24.58 8.92 -20.94
N ILE A 304 -25.56 8.27 -21.59
CA ILE A 304 -26.12 6.99 -21.12
C ILE A 304 -25.08 5.86 -21.20
N GLU A 305 -24.31 5.82 -22.29
CA GLU A 305 -23.28 4.78 -22.50
C GLU A 305 -22.11 4.94 -21.51
N GLN A 306 -21.72 6.17 -21.14
CA GLN A 306 -20.54 6.43 -20.30
C GLN A 306 -20.82 6.49 -18.79
N LEU A 307 -22.01 6.93 -18.36
CA LEU A 307 -22.36 7.02 -16.93
C LEU A 307 -23.08 5.77 -16.40
N GLU A 308 -23.39 4.80 -17.26
CA GLU A 308 -24.20 3.60 -16.94
C GLU A 308 -25.53 3.93 -16.22
N VAL A 309 -26.05 5.14 -16.42
CA VAL A 309 -27.33 5.58 -15.83
C VAL A 309 -28.49 5.09 -16.68
N SER A 310 -29.54 4.62 -16.01
CA SER A 310 -30.81 4.26 -16.66
C SER A 310 -31.30 5.45 -17.50
N PRO A 311 -31.77 5.25 -18.75
CA PRO A 311 -32.30 6.31 -19.60
C PRO A 311 -33.37 7.15 -18.89
N ASN A 312 -34.13 6.52 -17.99
CA ASN A 312 -35.20 7.16 -17.25
C ASN A 312 -34.71 8.15 -16.16
N SER A 313 -33.42 8.15 -15.83
CA SER A 313 -32.81 9.07 -14.86
C SER A 313 -32.35 10.39 -15.47
N VAL A 314 -32.30 10.48 -16.80
CA VAL A 314 -31.94 11.70 -17.55
C VAL A 314 -33.17 12.12 -18.33
N SER A 315 -33.95 13.07 -17.80
CA SER A 315 -35.10 13.61 -18.53
C SER A 315 -34.64 14.47 -19.71
N MET A 316 -35.17 14.23 -20.91
CA MET A 316 -35.04 15.16 -22.04
C MET A 316 -35.57 16.54 -21.59
N ALA A 317 -34.72 17.55 -21.71
CA ALA A 317 -35.15 18.95 -21.75
C ALA A 317 -35.51 19.34 -23.19
#